data_AF-A0A1E5FSB4-F1
#
_entry.id   AF-A0A1E5FSB4-F1
#
_cell.length_a   1.000
_cell.length_b   1.000
_cell.length_c   1.000
_cell.angle_alpha   90.00
_cell.angle_beta   90.00
_cell.angle_gamma   90.00
#
_symmetry.space_group_name_H-M   'P 1'
#
loop_
_entity.id
_entity.type
_entity.pdbx_description
1 polymer ?
#
loop_
_entity_poly.entity_id
_entity_poly.type
_entity_poly.pdbx_seq_one_letter_code
_entity_poly.pdbx_strand_id
1 'polypeptide(L)'
;MTYQLLSLPESISDITPQFIEGAILASNLATKPLDPEEWIAIVAPEAGKELVTLVTEQINRQHNLIQRSEYLLTDVFAEGDFNEQFADFAEGFMMVWPTVEEQWQSITVADGTLRMLQALLTTLMLAIDEEQTQQQMVAAGLQNPPSLADLVGQVDLMISEVAMAADEAMLGNKSQSVNPFKDIGRNDACPCESGKKFKQCCGKNS
;
A
#
# COMPACT_ATOMS: atom_id res chain seq x y z
N MET A 1 -17.21 12.88 -8.69
CA MET A 1 -17.98 12.21 -7.62
C MET A 1 -17.13 12.34 -6.37
N THR A 2 -17.67 12.85 -5.28
CA THR A 2 -16.96 12.89 -4.00
C THR A 2 -16.63 11.46 -3.58
N TYR A 3 -15.40 11.22 -3.13
CA TYR A 3 -15.04 9.94 -2.52
C TYR A 3 -15.92 9.69 -1.31
N GLN A 4 -16.27 8.42 -1.06
CA GLN A 4 -17.09 8.05 0.08
C GLN A 4 -16.37 6.94 0.84
N LEU A 5 -16.18 7.16 2.14
CA LEU A 5 -15.67 6.17 3.07
C LEU A 5 -16.59 4.94 3.10
N LEU A 6 -16.00 3.80 3.44
CA LEU A 6 -16.76 2.57 3.58
C LEU A 6 -17.81 2.70 4.69
N SER A 7 -19.07 2.41 4.37
CA SER A 7 -20.11 2.28 5.39
C SER A 7 -19.95 0.93 6.10
N LEU A 8 -19.61 0.96 7.38
CA LEU A 8 -19.44 -0.25 8.17
C LEU A 8 -20.80 -0.85 8.59
N PRO A 9 -20.95 -2.19 8.56
CA PRO A 9 -22.09 -2.87 9.16
C PRO A 9 -22.22 -2.56 10.66
N GLU A 10 -23.45 -2.46 11.17
CA GLU A 10 -23.72 -2.17 12.60
C GLU A 10 -23.09 -3.18 13.57
N SER A 11 -22.81 -4.40 13.09
CA SER A 11 -22.15 -5.44 13.87
C SER A 11 -20.66 -5.18 14.12
N ILE A 12 -20.05 -4.22 13.42
CA ILE A 12 -18.64 -3.86 13.54
C ILE A 12 -18.58 -2.51 14.28
N SER A 13 -18.30 -2.56 15.57
CA SER A 13 -18.20 -1.38 16.44
C SER A 13 -16.77 -0.99 16.81
N ASP A 14 -15.81 -1.88 16.56
CA ASP A 14 -14.47 -1.78 17.15
C ASP A 14 -13.50 -0.96 16.28
N ILE A 15 -13.94 -0.55 15.10
CA ILE A 15 -13.17 0.25 14.14
C ILE A 15 -14.05 1.34 13.52
N THR A 16 -13.43 2.43 13.07
CA THR A 16 -14.10 3.53 12.39
C THR A 16 -13.94 3.43 10.86
N PRO A 17 -14.82 4.10 10.07
CA PRO A 17 -14.63 4.21 8.62
C PRO A 17 -13.28 4.81 8.22
N GLN A 18 -12.76 5.77 9.00
CA GLN A 18 -11.47 6.41 8.82
C GLN A 18 -10.33 5.41 9.04
N PHE A 19 -10.39 4.65 10.12
CA PHE A 19 -9.40 3.62 10.43
C PHE A 19 -9.30 2.56 9.32
N ILE A 20 -10.42 1.98 8.89
CA ILE A 20 -10.37 0.98 7.81
C ILE A 20 -9.89 1.58 6.48
N GLU A 21 -10.21 2.85 6.21
CA GLU A 21 -9.73 3.56 5.02
C GLU A 21 -8.20 3.69 4.99
N GLY A 22 -7.59 3.93 6.16
CA GLY A 22 -6.13 3.93 6.33
C GLY A 22 -5.51 2.56 6.05
N ALA A 23 -6.10 1.51 6.62
CA ALA A 23 -5.68 0.12 6.38
C ALA A 23 -5.80 -0.25 4.89
N ILE A 24 -6.88 0.18 4.23
CA ILE A 24 -7.10 0.03 2.79
C ILE A 24 -6.00 0.77 2.01
N LEU A 25 -5.66 2.01 2.37
CA LEU A 25 -4.58 2.73 1.70
C LEU A 25 -3.25 1.98 1.83
N ALA A 26 -2.88 1.54 3.04
CA ALA A 26 -1.66 0.76 3.25
C ALA A 26 -1.62 -0.48 2.34
N SER A 27 -2.74 -1.20 2.21
CA SER A 27 -2.85 -2.34 1.31
C SER A 27 -2.65 -1.95 -0.17
N ASN A 28 -3.14 -0.79 -0.59
CA ASN A 28 -2.95 -0.24 -1.94
C ASN A 28 -1.52 0.28 -2.19
N LEU A 29 -0.72 0.46 -1.13
CA LEU A 29 0.72 0.75 -1.23
C LEU A 29 1.58 -0.52 -1.20
N ALA A 30 0.98 -1.72 -1.20
CA ALA A 30 1.71 -2.98 -1.33
C ALA A 30 2.42 -3.07 -2.69
N THR A 31 3.64 -3.62 -2.70
CA THR A 31 4.44 -3.80 -3.93
C THR A 31 4.37 -5.24 -4.46
N LYS A 32 3.71 -6.11 -3.71
CA LYS A 32 3.37 -7.50 -4.04
C LYS A 32 1.90 -7.76 -3.70
N PRO A 33 1.25 -8.77 -4.30
CA PRO A 33 -0.11 -9.15 -3.93
C PRO A 33 -0.22 -9.37 -2.41
N LEU A 34 -1.23 -8.74 -1.81
CA LEU A 34 -1.57 -8.85 -0.40
C LEU A 34 -3.03 -9.29 -0.30
N ASP A 35 -3.31 -10.37 0.41
CA ASP A 35 -4.66 -10.89 0.56
C ASP A 35 -5.44 -10.08 1.61
N PRO A 36 -6.59 -9.46 1.27
CA PRO A 36 -7.43 -8.76 2.23
C PRO A 36 -7.82 -9.60 3.44
N GLU A 37 -8.06 -10.90 3.27
CA GLU A 37 -8.45 -11.77 4.40
C GLU A 37 -7.38 -11.82 5.49
N GLU A 38 -6.10 -11.79 5.12
CA GLU A 38 -4.99 -11.93 6.05
C GLU A 38 -4.83 -10.70 6.96
N TRP A 39 -4.83 -9.49 6.39
CA TRP A 39 -4.65 -8.28 7.19
C TRP A 39 -5.93 -7.81 7.87
N ILE A 40 -7.11 -8.08 7.29
CA ILE A 40 -8.40 -7.78 7.96
C ILE A 40 -8.52 -8.58 9.27
N ALA A 41 -8.03 -9.83 9.31
CA ALA A 41 -8.04 -10.63 10.53
C ALA A 41 -7.21 -10.01 11.68
N ILE A 42 -6.27 -9.10 11.36
CA ILE A 42 -5.47 -8.36 12.34
C ILE A 42 -6.17 -7.05 12.73
N VAL A 43 -6.67 -6.32 11.74
CA VAL A 43 -7.26 -4.98 11.87
C VAL A 43 -8.66 -5.03 12.49
N ALA A 44 -9.45 -6.05 12.16
CA ALA A 44 -10.80 -6.26 12.66
C ALA A 44 -11.04 -7.77 12.86
N PRO A 45 -10.55 -8.38 13.95
CA PRO A 45 -10.61 -9.83 14.16
C PRO A 45 -12.03 -10.41 14.22
N GLU A 46 -12.99 -9.60 14.69
CA GLU A 46 -14.41 -9.96 14.76
C GLU A 46 -15.15 -9.72 13.43
N ALA A 47 -14.43 -9.27 12.39
CA ALA A 47 -15.00 -9.04 11.08
C ALA A 47 -15.41 -10.36 10.40
N GLY A 48 -16.67 -10.39 9.94
CA GLY A 48 -17.15 -11.47 9.10
C GLY A 48 -16.68 -11.34 7.64
N LYS A 49 -16.95 -12.39 6.85
CA LYS A 49 -16.71 -12.42 5.39
C LYS A 49 -17.35 -11.26 4.61
N GLU A 50 -18.40 -10.67 5.17
CA GLU A 50 -19.06 -9.50 4.60
C GLU A 50 -18.10 -8.30 4.53
N LEU A 51 -17.33 -8.03 5.58
CA LEU A 51 -16.37 -6.92 5.58
C LEU A 51 -15.27 -7.14 4.55
N VAL A 52 -14.77 -8.37 4.41
CA VAL A 52 -13.76 -8.72 3.39
C VAL A 52 -14.25 -8.33 1.99
N THR A 53 -15.51 -8.62 1.67
CA THR A 53 -16.10 -8.31 0.36
C THR A 53 -16.18 -6.79 0.16
N LEU A 54 -16.72 -6.06 1.14
CA LEU A 54 -16.85 -4.61 1.13
C LEU A 54 -15.50 -3.90 1.01
N VAL A 55 -14.52 -4.33 1.81
CA VAL A 55 -13.14 -3.82 1.79
C VAL A 55 -12.50 -4.11 0.43
N THR A 56 -12.66 -5.30 -0.13
CA THR A 56 -12.11 -5.63 -1.46
C THR A 56 -12.65 -4.70 -2.55
N GLU A 57 -13.94 -4.38 -2.53
CA GLU A 57 -14.53 -3.41 -3.46
C GLU A 57 -13.95 -2.00 -3.25
N GLN A 58 -13.80 -1.59 -1.98
CA GLN A 58 -13.25 -0.28 -1.62
C GLN A 58 -11.76 -0.14 -2.00
N ILE A 59 -10.93 -1.18 -1.83
CA ILE A 59 -9.54 -1.23 -2.30
C ILE A 59 -9.47 -0.87 -3.78
N ASN A 60 -10.29 -1.55 -4.60
CA ASN A 60 -10.32 -1.33 -6.05
C ASN A 60 -10.77 0.09 -6.41
N ARG A 61 -11.76 0.63 -5.68
CA ARG A 61 -12.27 1.99 -5.88
C ARG A 61 -11.22 3.04 -5.52
N GLN A 62 -10.59 2.93 -4.36
CA GLN A 62 -9.54 3.84 -3.90
C GLN A 62 -8.35 3.80 -4.87
N HIS A 63 -7.89 2.61 -5.24
CA HIS A 63 -6.81 2.43 -6.22
C HIS A 63 -7.13 3.13 -7.56
N ASN A 64 -8.33 2.92 -8.11
CA ASN A 64 -8.73 3.56 -9.37
C ASN A 64 -8.70 5.09 -9.31
N LEU A 65 -9.06 5.68 -8.18
CA LEU A 65 -9.05 7.12 -8.00
C LEU A 65 -7.64 7.66 -7.79
N ILE A 66 -6.79 6.93 -7.05
CA ILE A 66 -5.37 7.26 -6.91
C ILE A 66 -4.69 7.29 -8.29
N GLN A 67 -4.92 6.27 -9.13
CA GLN A 67 -4.36 6.19 -10.49
C GLN A 67 -4.82 7.33 -11.42
N ARG A 68 -5.90 8.03 -11.06
CA ARG A 68 -6.43 9.19 -11.79
C ARG A 68 -6.10 10.52 -11.11
N SER A 69 -5.33 10.49 -10.01
CA SER A 69 -5.08 11.65 -9.16
C SER A 69 -6.37 12.32 -8.65
N GLU A 70 -7.40 11.52 -8.40
CA GLU A 70 -8.73 11.93 -7.94
C GLU A 70 -9.01 11.51 -6.48
N TYR A 71 -8.06 10.85 -5.82
CA TYR A 71 -8.12 10.58 -4.38
C TYR A 71 -7.32 11.64 -3.63
N LEU A 72 -8.02 12.59 -3.02
CA LEU A 72 -7.46 13.63 -2.16
C LEU A 72 -7.98 13.42 -0.75
N LEU A 73 -7.11 12.99 0.17
CA LEU A 73 -7.46 12.70 1.56
C LEU A 73 -8.01 13.95 2.27
N THR A 74 -7.48 15.14 1.91
CA THR A 74 -8.01 16.43 2.36
C THR A 74 -9.47 16.65 2.00
N ASP A 75 -9.90 16.18 0.82
CA ASP A 75 -11.31 16.21 0.41
C ASP A 75 -12.13 15.10 1.09
N VAL A 76 -11.54 13.92 1.34
CA VAL A 76 -12.20 12.80 2.03
C VAL A 76 -12.62 13.21 3.44
N PHE A 77 -11.77 13.96 4.15
CA PHE A 77 -11.99 14.41 5.52
C PHE A 77 -12.38 15.89 5.62
N ALA A 78 -12.90 16.46 4.53
CA ALA A 78 -13.34 17.86 4.51
C ALA A 78 -14.52 18.12 5.47
N GLU A 79 -15.32 17.08 5.75
CA GLU A 79 -16.45 17.14 6.68
C GLU A 79 -16.06 16.54 8.05
N GLY A 80 -15.81 17.41 9.04
CA GLY A 80 -15.55 17.01 10.43
C GLY A 80 -14.28 17.61 11.00
N ASP A 81 -13.78 17.02 12.09
CA ASP A 81 -12.45 17.34 12.63
C ASP A 81 -11.40 16.56 11.84
N PHE A 82 -10.68 17.27 10.96
CA PHE A 82 -9.66 16.67 10.11
C PHE A 82 -8.57 15.96 10.93
N ASN A 83 -8.13 16.54 12.04
CA ASN A 83 -7.00 15.98 12.80
C ASN A 83 -7.41 14.68 13.50
N GLU A 84 -8.61 14.64 14.09
CA GLU A 84 -9.15 13.42 14.72
C GLU A 84 -9.35 12.32 13.67
N GLN A 85 -9.99 12.64 12.54
CA GLN A 85 -10.21 11.68 11.45
C GLN A 85 -8.90 11.19 10.82
N PHE A 86 -7.91 12.09 10.67
CA PHE A 86 -6.62 11.75 10.12
C PHE A 86 -5.79 10.90 11.08
N ALA A 87 -5.91 11.09 12.40
CA ALA A 87 -5.30 10.23 13.41
C ALA A 87 -5.85 8.79 13.34
N ASP A 88 -7.18 8.62 13.34
CA ASP A 88 -7.83 7.31 13.16
C ASP A 88 -7.36 6.62 11.87
N PHE A 89 -7.34 7.37 10.76
CA PHE A 89 -6.83 6.89 9.49
C PHE A 89 -5.36 6.46 9.58
N ALA A 90 -4.52 7.25 10.23
CA ALA A 90 -3.11 6.93 10.41
C ALA A 90 -2.91 5.65 11.23
N GLU A 91 -3.69 5.45 12.31
CA GLU A 91 -3.64 4.22 13.10
C GLU A 91 -3.95 2.98 12.25
N GLY A 92 -5.03 3.04 11.47
CA GLY A 92 -5.42 1.93 10.60
C GLY A 92 -4.39 1.64 9.51
N PHE A 93 -3.77 2.69 8.93
CA PHE A 93 -2.65 2.53 8.01
C PHE A 93 -1.48 1.81 8.68
N MET A 94 -1.08 2.27 9.87
CA MET A 94 0.08 1.73 10.59
C MET A 94 -0.15 0.30 11.11
N MET A 95 -1.39 -0.17 11.22
CA MET A 95 -1.69 -1.57 11.53
C MET A 95 -1.34 -2.54 10.40
N VAL A 96 -1.46 -2.13 9.14
CA VAL A 96 -1.15 -2.96 7.97
C VAL A 96 0.28 -2.71 7.46
N TRP A 97 0.82 -1.52 7.72
CA TRP A 97 2.12 -1.09 7.20
C TRP A 97 3.28 -2.06 7.46
N PRO A 98 3.46 -2.71 8.63
CA PRO A 98 4.59 -3.61 8.87
C PRO A 98 4.72 -4.72 7.82
N THR A 99 3.60 -5.31 7.41
CA THR A 99 3.58 -6.34 6.35
C THR A 99 3.94 -5.76 4.99
N VAL A 100 3.49 -4.55 4.70
CA VAL A 100 3.79 -3.84 3.44
C VAL A 100 5.25 -3.41 3.40
N GLU A 101 5.80 -2.92 4.51
CA GLU A 101 7.18 -2.45 4.64
C GLU A 101 8.21 -3.53 4.28
N GLU A 102 7.98 -4.78 4.70
CA GLU A 102 8.83 -5.92 4.31
C GLU A 102 8.92 -6.08 2.79
N GLN A 103 7.85 -5.76 2.06
CA GLN A 103 7.84 -5.80 0.60
C GLN A 103 8.67 -4.65 0.01
N TRP A 104 8.53 -3.45 0.56
CA TRP A 104 9.29 -2.26 0.17
C TRP A 104 10.80 -2.43 0.39
N GLN A 105 11.22 -3.12 1.45
CA GLN A 105 12.63 -3.46 1.69
C GLN A 105 13.24 -4.35 0.60
N SER A 106 12.40 -5.07 -0.16
CA SER A 106 12.84 -6.01 -1.19
C SER A 106 12.92 -5.41 -2.60
N ILE A 107 12.55 -4.14 -2.78
CA ILE A 107 12.56 -3.45 -4.07
C ILE A 107 13.51 -2.25 -4.06
N THR A 108 13.90 -1.79 -5.24
CA THR A 108 14.65 -0.55 -5.41
C THR A 108 13.75 0.47 -6.10
N VAL A 109 13.61 1.64 -5.48
CA VAL A 109 12.85 2.78 -6.01
C VAL A 109 13.76 4.00 -6.12
N ALA A 110 13.29 5.04 -6.81
CA ALA A 110 14.02 6.30 -6.89
C ALA A 110 14.14 6.96 -5.50
N ASP A 111 15.24 7.67 -5.26
CA ASP A 111 15.48 8.38 -3.99
C ASP A 111 14.34 9.35 -3.64
N GLY A 112 13.75 10.01 -4.66
CA GLY A 112 12.61 10.90 -4.47
C GLY A 112 11.39 10.18 -3.90
N THR A 113 11.07 8.99 -4.41
CA THR A 113 9.99 8.13 -3.91
C THR A 113 10.25 7.70 -2.48
N LEU A 114 11.47 7.28 -2.15
CA LEU A 114 11.81 6.89 -0.78
C LEU A 114 11.64 8.07 0.19
N ARG A 115 12.00 9.29 -0.22
CA ARG A 115 11.77 10.50 0.57
C ARG A 115 10.28 10.81 0.76
N MET A 116 9.46 10.64 -0.28
CA MET A 116 8.01 10.81 -0.18
C MET A 116 7.38 9.77 0.75
N LEU A 117 7.83 8.52 0.68
CA LEU A 117 7.40 7.47 1.58
C LEU A 117 7.78 7.78 3.03
N GLN A 118 9.04 8.14 3.28
CA GLN A 118 9.49 8.54 4.62
C GLN A 118 8.72 9.73 5.18
N ALA A 119 8.44 10.73 4.34
CA ALA A 119 7.64 11.89 4.72
C ALA A 119 6.18 11.50 5.02
N LEU A 120 5.57 10.61 4.23
CA LEU A 120 4.23 10.07 4.48
C LEU A 120 4.18 9.36 5.84
N LEU A 121 5.06 8.39 6.07
CA LEU A 121 5.11 7.63 7.33
C LEU A 121 5.35 8.55 8.53
N THR A 122 6.24 9.52 8.39
CA THR A 122 6.49 10.52 9.43
C THR A 122 5.23 11.34 9.72
N THR A 123 4.50 11.76 8.69
CA THR A 123 3.26 12.53 8.83
C THR A 123 2.18 11.72 9.55
N LEU A 124 2.04 10.44 9.23
CA LEU A 124 1.09 9.53 9.89
C LEU A 124 1.47 9.28 11.36
N MET A 125 2.76 9.06 11.66
CA MET A 125 3.23 8.92 13.04
C MET A 125 2.97 10.18 13.89
N LEU A 126 3.21 11.36 13.31
CA LEU A 126 2.89 12.64 13.97
C LEU A 126 1.38 12.82 14.18
N ALA A 127 0.54 12.30 13.28
CA ALA A 127 -0.92 12.35 13.44
C ALA A 127 -1.41 11.47 14.60
N ILE A 128 -0.78 10.31 14.82
CA ILE A 128 -1.11 9.39 15.91
C ILE A 128 -0.65 9.96 17.26
N ASP A 129 0.62 10.32 17.37
CA ASP A 129 1.20 10.89 18.60
C ASP A 129 2.37 11.82 18.25
N GLU A 130 2.06 13.11 18.10
CA GLU A 130 3.03 14.13 17.73
C GLU A 130 4.16 14.25 18.78
N GLU A 131 3.80 14.26 20.07
CA GLU A 131 4.76 14.43 21.16
C GLU A 131 5.75 13.27 21.20
N GLN A 132 5.26 12.03 21.21
CA GLN A 132 6.11 10.85 21.25
C GLN A 132 6.98 10.76 19.99
N THR A 133 6.42 11.03 18.81
CA THR A 133 7.15 10.98 17.55
C THR A 133 8.29 11.99 17.52
N GLN A 134 8.05 13.23 17.95
CA GLN A 134 9.10 14.25 18.05
C GLN A 134 10.18 13.87 19.06
N GLN A 135 9.81 13.31 20.21
CA GLN A 135 10.77 12.82 21.21
C GLN A 135 11.69 11.73 20.63
N GLN A 136 11.14 10.78 19.86
CA GLN A 136 11.92 9.74 19.19
C GLN A 136 12.88 10.32 18.14
N MET A 137 12.44 11.30 17.35
CA MET A 137 13.29 11.98 16.37
C MET A 137 14.44 12.74 17.03
N VAL A 138 14.18 13.45 18.13
CA VAL A 138 15.21 14.14 18.91
C VAL A 138 16.20 13.13 19.49
N ALA A 139 15.73 11.99 20.02
CA ALA A 139 16.58 10.91 20.49
C ALA A 139 17.45 10.30 19.38
N ALA A 140 16.94 10.27 18.14
CA ALA A 140 17.69 9.87 16.95
C ALA A 140 18.66 10.96 16.42
N GLY A 141 18.71 12.13 17.06
CA GLY A 141 19.64 13.22 16.76
C GLY A 141 19.08 14.35 15.89
N LEU A 142 17.77 14.36 15.61
CA LEU A 142 17.12 15.45 14.87
C LEU A 142 16.85 16.64 15.79
N GLN A 143 17.55 17.75 15.59
CA GLN A 143 17.48 18.90 16.50
C GLN A 143 16.14 19.64 16.43
N ASN A 144 15.55 19.75 15.24
CA ASN A 144 14.30 20.44 14.99
C ASN A 144 13.37 19.48 14.25
N PRO A 145 12.64 18.60 14.98
CA PRO A 145 11.68 17.73 14.35
C PRO A 145 10.51 18.56 13.78
N PRO A 146 9.93 18.15 12.64
CA PRO A 146 8.74 18.80 12.11
C PRO A 146 7.52 18.55 13.00
N SER A 147 6.55 19.46 12.95
CA SER A 147 5.19 19.25 13.46
C SER A 147 4.30 18.59 12.41
N LEU A 148 3.14 18.07 12.81
CA LEU A 148 2.13 17.59 11.86
C LEU A 148 1.75 18.69 10.86
N ALA A 149 1.55 19.91 11.35
CA ALA A 149 1.15 21.06 10.55
C ALA A 149 2.14 21.41 9.43
N ASP A 150 3.44 21.12 9.63
CA ASP A 150 4.47 21.39 8.62
C ASP A 150 4.38 20.44 7.41
N LEU A 151 3.83 19.24 7.60
CA LEU A 151 3.86 18.16 6.61
C LEU A 151 2.49 17.82 6.01
N VAL A 152 1.43 17.95 6.81
CA VAL A 152 0.07 17.48 6.45
C VAL A 152 -0.46 18.09 5.17
N GLY A 153 -0.08 19.34 4.84
CA GLY A 153 -0.47 20.00 3.58
C GLY A 153 0.08 19.35 2.31
N GLN A 154 1.00 18.39 2.43
CA GLN A 154 1.58 17.64 1.31
C GLN A 154 1.07 16.20 1.24
N VAL A 155 0.15 15.77 2.13
CA VAL A 155 -0.24 14.36 2.26
C VAL A 155 -0.78 13.76 0.97
N ASP A 156 -1.59 14.51 0.23
CA ASP A 156 -2.17 14.04 -1.04
C ASP A 156 -1.09 13.76 -2.09
N LEU A 157 -0.08 14.64 -2.18
CA LEU A 157 1.06 14.46 -3.07
C LEU A 157 1.89 13.25 -2.65
N MET A 158 2.19 13.12 -1.36
CA MET A 158 2.97 12.00 -0.83
C MET A 158 2.27 10.66 -1.12
N ILE A 159 0.95 10.58 -0.91
CA ILE A 159 0.15 9.40 -1.24
C ILE A 159 0.22 9.08 -2.73
N SER A 160 -0.01 10.07 -3.60
CA SER A 160 0.01 9.86 -5.04
C SER A 160 1.35 9.32 -5.53
N GLU A 161 2.46 9.93 -5.09
CA GLU A 161 3.82 9.52 -5.50
C GLU A 161 4.16 8.10 -5.03
N VAL A 162 3.84 7.77 -3.79
CA VAL A 162 4.14 6.46 -3.21
C VAL A 162 3.28 5.37 -3.85
N ALA A 163 2.00 5.65 -4.10
CA ALA A 163 1.09 4.71 -4.74
C ALA A 163 1.44 4.40 -6.19
N MET A 164 1.88 5.40 -6.96
CA MET A 164 2.37 5.18 -8.33
C MET A 164 3.59 4.25 -8.34
N ALA A 165 4.53 4.44 -7.41
CA ALA A 165 5.69 3.56 -7.29
C ALA A 165 5.32 2.13 -6.81
N ALA A 166 4.36 2.00 -5.91
CA ALA A 166 3.83 0.72 -5.48
C ALA A 166 3.22 -0.06 -6.66
N ASP A 167 2.40 0.61 -7.47
CA ASP A 167 1.76 0.02 -8.64
C ASP A 167 2.79 -0.38 -9.71
N GLU A 168 3.77 0.48 -9.99
CA GLU A 168 4.87 0.15 -10.91
C GLU A 168 5.63 -1.10 -10.44
N ALA A 169 5.95 -1.20 -9.15
CA ALA A 169 6.60 -2.39 -8.59
C ALA A 169 5.71 -3.64 -8.69
N MET A 170 4.40 -3.51 -8.43
CA MET A 170 3.45 -4.62 -8.54
C MET A 170 3.29 -5.10 -9.99
N LEU A 171 3.20 -4.19 -10.96
CA LEU A 171 3.16 -4.51 -12.40
C LEU A 171 4.50 -5.06 -12.90
N GLY A 172 5.62 -4.50 -12.44
CA GLY A 172 6.97 -4.98 -12.71
C GLY A 172 7.15 -6.44 -12.27
N ASN A 173 6.64 -6.79 -11.09
CA ASN A 173 6.58 -8.17 -10.59
C ASN A 173 5.67 -9.07 -11.44
N LYS A 174 4.53 -8.56 -11.95
CA LYS A 174 3.69 -9.30 -12.91
C LYS A 174 4.38 -9.49 -14.27
N SER A 175 5.26 -8.56 -14.65
CA SER A 175 6.02 -8.59 -15.91
C SER A 175 7.31 -9.41 -15.86
N GLN A 176 7.76 -9.84 -14.66
CA GLN A 176 8.71 -10.93 -14.54
C GLN A 176 8.02 -12.21 -15.04
N SER A 177 7.97 -12.35 -16.36
CA SER A 177 7.55 -13.56 -17.03
C SER A 177 8.35 -14.70 -16.42
N VAL A 178 7.69 -15.58 -15.67
CA VAL A 178 8.26 -16.86 -15.27
C VAL A 178 8.71 -17.50 -16.57
N ASN A 179 10.02 -17.61 -16.81
CA ASN A 179 10.51 -18.28 -18.00
C ASN A 179 9.95 -19.71 -17.92
N PRO A 180 8.99 -20.08 -18.78
CA PRO A 180 8.33 -21.39 -18.67
C PRO A 180 9.30 -22.53 -18.97
N PHE A 181 10.52 -22.20 -19.40
CA PHE A 181 11.59 -23.12 -19.74
C PHE A 181 12.76 -23.07 -18.74
N LYS A 182 12.62 -22.41 -17.58
CA LYS A 182 13.68 -22.25 -16.56
C LYS A 182 14.30 -23.59 -16.13
N ASP A 183 13.50 -24.65 -16.08
CA ASP A 183 13.91 -25.99 -15.64
C ASP A 183 14.24 -26.95 -16.81
N ILE A 184 14.24 -26.46 -18.06
CA ILE A 184 14.49 -27.30 -19.25
C ILE A 184 15.95 -27.17 -19.68
N GLY A 185 16.68 -28.28 -19.66
CA GLY A 185 18.05 -28.33 -20.13
C GLY A 185 18.15 -28.07 -21.64
N ARG A 186 19.20 -27.35 -22.07
CA ARG A 186 19.41 -27.01 -23.50
C ARG A 186 19.40 -28.21 -24.45
N ASN A 187 19.71 -29.40 -23.96
CA ASN A 187 19.75 -30.63 -24.76
C ASN A 187 18.50 -31.52 -24.61
N ASP A 188 17.54 -31.15 -23.74
CA ASP A 188 16.33 -31.93 -23.49
C ASP A 188 15.36 -31.83 -24.66
N ALA A 189 14.38 -32.73 -24.69
CA ALA A 189 13.30 -32.67 -25.67
C ALA A 189 12.52 -31.35 -25.51
N CYS A 190 12.27 -30.66 -26.62
CA CYS A 190 11.57 -29.39 -26.57
C CYS A 190 10.09 -29.61 -26.19
N PRO A 191 9.53 -28.87 -25.22
CA PRO A 191 8.16 -29.07 -24.72
C PRO A 191 7.06 -28.72 -25.73
N CYS A 192 7.41 -28.13 -26.88
CA CYS A 192 6.48 -27.89 -27.99
C CYS A 192 6.24 -29.13 -28.88
N GLU A 193 6.72 -30.30 -28.46
CA GLU A 193 6.56 -31.60 -29.13
C GLU A 193 7.09 -31.67 -30.57
N SER A 194 7.94 -30.73 -30.96
CA SER A 194 8.54 -30.68 -32.31
C SER A 194 9.51 -31.83 -32.63
N GLY A 195 9.80 -32.71 -31.66
CA GLY A 195 10.80 -33.78 -31.77
C GLY A 195 12.26 -33.30 -31.76
N LYS A 196 12.51 -31.99 -31.60
CA LYS A 196 13.86 -31.38 -31.58
C LYS A 196 14.34 -31.14 -30.15
N LYS A 197 15.66 -31.00 -29.97
CA LYS A 197 16.25 -30.54 -28.70
C LYS A 197 15.91 -29.07 -28.44
N PHE A 198 15.75 -28.66 -27.18
CA PHE A 198 15.32 -27.32 -26.79
C PHE A 198 16.16 -26.21 -27.46
N LYS A 199 17.50 -26.33 -27.46
CA LYS A 199 18.42 -25.37 -28.10
C LYS A 199 18.26 -25.21 -29.62
N GLN A 200 17.59 -26.16 -30.29
CA GLN A 200 17.36 -26.15 -31.73
C GLN A 200 15.92 -25.75 -32.09
N CYS A 201 15.10 -25.43 -31.09
CA CYS A 201 13.69 -25.07 -31.26
C CYS A 201 13.34 -23.84 -30.43
N CYS A 202 12.51 -23.96 -29.38
CA CYS A 202 12.06 -22.82 -28.58
C CYS A 202 13.22 -22.07 -27.90
N GLY A 203 14.30 -22.76 -27.53
CA GLY A 203 15.50 -22.17 -26.92
C GLY A 203 16.58 -21.73 -27.92
N LYS A 204 16.24 -21.55 -29.20
CA LYS A 204 17.20 -21.15 -30.25
C LYS A 204 17.55 -19.66 -30.18
N ASN A 205 16.65 -18.84 -29.62
CA ASN A 205 16.80 -17.39 -29.43
C ASN A 205 16.51 -16.95 -27.98
N SER A 206 16.39 -17.88 -27.03
CA SER A 206 16.27 -17.60 -25.59
C SER A 206 17.63 -17.49 -24.93
#